data_AF-A0A9E6WAC1-F1
#
_entry.id   AF-A0A9E6WAC1-F1
#
_cell.length_a   1.000
_cell.length_b   1.000
_cell.length_c   1.000
_cell.angle_alpha   90.00
_cell.angle_beta   90.00
_cell.angle_gamma   90.00
#
_symmetry.space_group_name_H-M   'P 1'
#
loop_
_entity.id
_entity.type
_entity.pdbx_description
1 polymer ?
#
loop_
_entity_poly.entity_id
_entity_poly.type
_entity_poly.pdbx_seq_one_letter_code
_entity_poly.pdbx_strand_id
1 'polypeptide(L)' 'LSEADSGFVTILNKENKVVSNIGGSAPVYVNGILNPMSQTEKIFRNPHDVCVDDEGSIYVAQWASGKVYPYKFTRV' A
#
# COMPACT_ATOMS: atom_id res chain seq x y z
N LEU A 1 14.61 -2.97 -15.92
CA LEU A 1 14.61 -2.75 -14.45
C LEU A 1 14.19 -4.06 -13.81
N SER A 2 15.04 -4.68 -12.99
CA SER A 2 14.84 -6.04 -12.44
C SER A 2 13.68 -6.14 -11.43
N GLU A 3 13.12 -5.01 -11.01
CA GLU A 3 12.09 -4.88 -9.97
C GLU A 3 10.79 -4.25 -10.53
N ALA A 4 10.49 -4.47 -11.82
CA ALA A 4 9.18 -4.11 -12.36
C ALA A 4 8.07 -4.90 -11.64
N ASP A 5 6.86 -4.33 -11.58
CA ASP A 5 5.68 -4.98 -10.99
C ASP A 5 5.80 -5.25 -9.48
N SER A 6 6.48 -4.36 -8.75
CA SER A 6 6.64 -4.38 -7.30
C SER A 6 5.91 -3.22 -6.62
N GLY A 7 5.76 -3.31 -5.30
CA GLY A 7 5.24 -2.24 -4.45
C GLY A 7 4.06 -2.64 -3.57
N PHE A 8 3.79 -1.81 -2.57
CA PHE A 8 2.69 -1.96 -1.61
C PHE A 8 2.22 -0.56 -1.15
N VAL A 9 1.07 -0.48 -0.50
CA VAL A 9 0.51 0.80 0.00
C VAL A 9 0.67 0.88 1.52
N THR A 10 1.21 1.99 2.01
CA THR A 10 1.41 2.26 3.43
C THR A 10 0.35 3.23 3.95
N ILE A 11 -0.21 2.92 5.11
CA ILE A 11 -1.24 3.74 5.77
C ILE A 11 -0.62 4.37 7.01
N LEU A 12 -0.71 5.71 7.11
CA LEU A 12 -0.23 6.48 8.25
C LEU A 12 -1.40 7.05 9.05
N ASN A 13 -1.22 7.20 10.36
CA ASN A 13 -2.11 7.98 11.21
C ASN A 13 -1.74 9.48 11.21
N LYS A 14 -2.50 10.29 11.94
CA LYS A 14 -2.30 11.75 12.03
C LYS A 14 -0.97 12.15 12.68
N GLU A 15 -0.33 11.26 13.42
CA GLU A 15 1.00 11.44 14.01
C GLU A 15 2.14 10.98 13.08
N ASN A 16 1.86 10.68 11.82
CA ASN A 16 2.82 10.14 10.85
C ASN A 16 3.44 8.79 11.26
N LYS A 17 2.71 7.98 12.06
CA LYS A 17 3.08 6.59 12.34
C LYS A 17 2.44 5.67 11.32
N VAL A 18 3.20 4.71 10.81
CA VAL A 18 2.69 3.66 9.95
C VAL A 18 1.85 2.71 10.81
N VAL A 19 0.58 2.58 10.46
CA VAL A 19 -0.38 1.74 11.20
C VAL A 19 -0.76 0.47 10.45
N SER A 20 -0.56 0.43 9.13
CA SER A 20 -0.86 -0.74 8.31
C SER A 20 -0.17 -0.65 6.94
N ASN A 21 -0.05 -1.79 6.26
CA ASN A 21 0.39 -1.90 4.87
C ASN A 21 -0.54 -2.86 4.11
N ILE A 22 -1.02 -2.45 2.94
CA ILE A 22 -1.75 -3.33 2.02
C ILE A 22 -0.72 -4.00 1.11
N GLY A 23 -0.57 -5.32 1.21
CA GLY A 23 0.40 -6.10 0.42
C GLY A 23 1.85 -6.03 0.91
N GLY A 24 2.09 -5.36 2.04
CA GLY A 24 3.41 -5.28 2.69
C GLY A 24 3.40 -5.85 4.11
N SER A 25 4.60 -6.02 4.67
CA SER A 25 4.80 -6.50 6.03
C SER A 25 4.14 -5.57 7.05
N ALA A 26 3.58 -6.12 8.14
CA ALA A 26 3.05 -5.31 9.24
C ALA A 26 4.14 -4.39 9.84
N PRO A 27 3.80 -3.15 10.24
CA PRO A 27 4.77 -2.24 10.83
C PRO A 27 5.23 -2.76 12.20
N VAL A 28 6.55 -2.82 12.40
CA VAL A 28 7.16 -3.19 13.68
C VAL A 28 8.02 -2.03 14.15
N TYR A 29 7.77 -1.56 15.36
CA TYR A 29 8.55 -0.50 16.00
C TYR A 29 9.41 -1.07 17.11
N VAL A 30 10.71 -0.79 17.09
CA VAL A 30 11.66 -1.14 18.16
C VAL A 30 12.23 0.16 18.72
N ASN A 31 12.06 0.39 20.03
CA ASN A 31 12.47 1.64 20.68
C ASN A 31 11.91 2.91 19.99
N GLY A 32 10.70 2.82 19.45
CA GLY A 32 10.02 3.94 18.76
C GLY A 32 10.44 4.17 17.31
N ILE A 33 11.42 3.40 16.79
CA ILE A 33 11.92 3.48 15.41
C ILE A 33 11.22 2.41 14.56
N LEU A 34 10.75 2.80 13.37
CA LEU A 34 10.12 1.87 12.43
C LEU A 34 11.19 0.98 11.78
N ASN A 35 11.02 -0.33 11.86
CA ASN A 35 11.86 -1.27 11.15
C ASN A 35 11.59 -1.23 9.63
N PRO A 36 12.55 -1.65 8.79
CA PRO A 36 12.31 -1.82 7.36
C PRO A 36 11.08 -2.67 7.06
N MET A 37 10.32 -2.25 6.06
CA MET A 37 9.12 -2.95 5.58
C MET A 37 9.38 -3.43 4.16
N SER A 38 8.78 -4.55 3.78
CA SER A 38 8.90 -5.10 2.43
C SER A 38 7.55 -5.56 1.92
N GLN A 39 7.45 -5.69 0.59
CA GLN A 39 6.33 -6.37 -0.03
C GLN A 39 6.27 -7.82 0.47
N THR A 40 5.09 -8.27 0.89
CA THR A 40 4.84 -9.66 1.29
C THR A 40 3.95 -10.37 0.28
N GLU A 41 3.04 -9.62 -0.36
CA GLU A 41 2.09 -10.15 -1.34
C GLU A 41 2.23 -9.40 -2.66
N LYS A 42 2.25 -10.13 -3.78
CA LYS A 42 2.30 -9.55 -5.14
C LYS A 42 0.92 -9.14 -5.64
N ILE A 43 0.32 -8.19 -4.91
CA ILE A 43 -0.99 -7.63 -5.26
C ILE A 43 -0.84 -6.59 -6.37
N PHE A 44 0.11 -5.67 -6.23
CA PHE A 44 0.23 -4.51 -7.11
C PHE A 44 1.30 -4.64 -8.20
N ARG A 45 1.08 -3.90 -9.30
CA ARG A 45 1.99 -3.63 -10.40
C ARG A 45 2.36 -2.15 -10.39
N ASN A 46 3.43 -1.77 -9.70
CA ASN A 46 3.88 -0.38 -9.59
C ASN A 46 2.73 0.58 -9.19
N PRO A 47 2.17 0.43 -7.97
CA PRO A 47 1.11 1.32 -7.50
C PRO A 47 1.62 2.76 -7.50
N HIS A 48 0.82 3.68 -8.02
CA HIS A 48 1.24 5.06 -8.27
C HIS A 48 0.38 6.09 -7.54
N ASP A 49 -0.92 5.84 -7.40
CA ASP A 49 -1.83 6.83 -6.83
C ASP A 49 -2.92 6.18 -5.98
N VAL A 50 -3.48 6.96 -5.05
CA VAL A 50 -4.49 6.52 -4.09
C VAL A 50 -5.62 7.54 -3.96
N CYS A 51 -6.85 7.04 -3.92
CA CYS A 51 -8.05 7.83 -3.59
C CYS A 51 -8.84 7.13 -2.48
N VAL A 52 -9.56 7.90 -1.67
CA VAL A 52 -10.41 7.38 -0.59
C VAL A 52 -11.81 7.94 -0.75
N ASP A 53 -12.83 7.07 -0.72
CA ASP A 53 -14.24 7.50 -0.78
C ASP A 53 -14.81 7.83 0.62
N ASP A 54 -16.06 8.30 0.64
CA ASP A 54 -16.79 8.69 1.85
C ASP A 54 -17.10 7.51 2.79
N GLU A 55 -17.18 6.29 2.25
CA GLU A 55 -17.28 5.04 3.02
C GLU A 55 -15.91 4.58 3.58
N GLY A 56 -14.82 5.25 3.19
CA GLY A 56 -13.46 4.95 3.63
C GLY A 56 -12.82 3.75 2.92
N SER A 57 -13.33 3.39 1.74
CA SER A 57 -12.68 2.44 0.83
C SER A 57 -11.49 3.10 0.15
N ILE A 58 -10.46 2.31 -0.12
CA ILE A 58 -9.21 2.78 -0.75
C ILE A 58 -9.17 2.28 -2.20
N TYR A 59 -8.92 3.20 -3.12
CA TYR A 59 -8.72 2.92 -4.55
C TYR A 59 -7.25 3.12 -4.88
N VAL A 60 -6.61 2.11 -5.47
CA VAL A 60 -5.19 2.18 -5.82
C VAL A 60 -5.02 2.08 -7.34
N ALA A 61 -4.51 3.13 -7.96
CA ALA A 61 -4.16 3.16 -9.37
C ALA A 61 -2.71 2.71 -9.58
N GLN A 62 -2.47 2.06 -10.71
CA GLN A 62 -1.23 1.35 -11.01
C GLN A 62 -0.64 1.86 -12.32
N TRP A 63 0.66 2.15 -12.34
CA TRP A 63 1.32 2.57 -13.57
C TRP A 63 1.52 1.35 -14.49
N ALA A 64 1.30 1.54 -15.80
CA ALA A 64 1.33 0.45 -16.78
C ALA A 64 0.50 -0.79 -16.36
N SER A 65 -0.73 -0.56 -15.86
CA SER A 65 -1.58 -1.57 -15.21
C SER A 65 -1.99 -2.78 -16.06
N GLY A 66 -1.64 -2.83 -17.35
CA GLY A 66 -2.05 -3.91 -18.24
C GLY A 66 -3.55 -3.86 -18.58
N LYS A 67 -4.15 -2.66 -18.64
CA LYS A 67 -5.59 -2.42 -18.88
C LYS A 67 -6.50 -2.86 -17.74
N VAL A 68 -6.00 -2.83 -16.51
CA VAL A 68 -6.78 -3.12 -15.30
C VAL A 68 -7.21 -1.82 -14.63
N TYR A 69 -8.45 -1.80 -14.13
CA TYR A 69 -9.01 -0.71 -13.33
C TYR A 69 -8.28 -0.56 -11.98
N PRO A 70 -8.41 0.59 -11.30
CA PRO A 70 -7.93 0.73 -9.93
C PRO A 70 -8.50 -0.36 -9.01
N TYR A 71 -7.68 -0.87 -8.10
CA TYR A 71 -8.15 -1.84 -7.11
C TYR A 71 -8.88 -1.14 -5.98
N LYS A 72 -10.10 -1.60 -5.67
CA LYS A 72 -10.88 -1.14 -4.52
C LYS A 72 -10.66 -2.08 -3.33
N PHE A 73 -10.26 -1.52 -2.20
CA PHE A 73 -10.17 -2.21 -0.91
C PHE A 73 -11.22 -1.63 0.03
N THR A 74 -12.12 -2.48 0.51
CA THR A 74 -13.16 -2.11 1.48
C THR A 74 -12.71 -2.43 2.90
N ARG A 75 -13.27 -1.72 3.88
CA ARG A 75 -13.15 -2.11 5.28
C ARG A 75 -13.90 -3.43 5.52
N VAL A 76 -13.39 -4.26 6.42
CA VAL A 76 -14.01 -5.49 6.91
C VAL A 76 -14.19 -5.44 8.42
#